data_AF-A0A8H6Z2G6-F1
#
_entry.id   AF-A0A8H6Z2G6-F1
#
_cell.length_a   1.000
_cell.length_b   1.000
_cell.length_c   1.000
_cell.angle_alpha   90.00
_cell.angle_beta   90.00
_cell.angle_gamma   90.00
#
_symmetry.space_group_name_H-M   'P 1'
#
loop_
_entity.id
_entity.type
_entity.pdbx_description
1 polymer ?
#
loop_
_entity_poly.entity_id
_entity_poly.type
_entity_poly.pdbx_seq_one_letter_code
_entity_poly.pdbx_strand_id
1 'polypeptide(L)'
;MFDFDYSRRKTPSIAAMIYPFGGHHIQKFYWRTKETLLPVYTSVDEAVAKHPDADVMVNFASSRSLYSSTLEILKFSSQIRSIAIIVEGVPERHARELLWLVKEAGVLVIGSATVGGIKPGCFRIGNSGGMMDNITASKLYRAGSVGYVSKSGGMSNELNNILSLTTNGTYESIVIGGDRYPGLTFIDHLLRYEADPQCTMLVLLGEMFDLEVQFGHAGSMADSEMETADRNKVIRVVGFVVPETFKELLRALKETYENLVKKGVILPMAEMDYKWAQELGLIRKLAAFISSIGDERGQELLYAKMRISDVFKEDIGLGGVVSLLWLKHRLPVWATKFIEMVLMLTTNHNSAVSGAMNTIVASCTGQDLILSLAWGC
;
A
#
# COMPACT_ATOMS: atom_id res chain seq x y z
N MET A 1 -6.74 -2.14 4.61
CA MET A 1 -7.98 -1.35 4.66
C MET A 1 -8.45 -1.20 6.10
N PHE A 2 -8.54 -2.29 6.88
CA PHE A 2 -8.84 -2.27 8.32
C PHE A 2 -8.13 -1.16 9.12
N ASP A 3 -6.81 -1.01 9.01
CA ASP A 3 -6.08 0.04 9.75
C ASP A 3 -6.48 1.47 9.34
N PHE A 4 -6.82 1.68 8.08
CA PHE A 4 -7.30 2.96 7.59
C PHE A 4 -8.72 3.24 8.09
N ASP A 5 -9.60 2.25 7.99
CA ASP A 5 -10.97 2.33 8.49
C ASP A 5 -10.97 2.70 9.97
N TYR A 6 -10.07 2.10 10.74
CA TYR A 6 -9.92 2.38 12.15
C TYR A 6 -9.71 3.89 12.45
N SER A 7 -9.06 4.63 11.55
CA SER A 7 -8.77 6.05 11.79
C SER A 7 -10.02 6.92 12.04
N ARG A 8 -11.17 6.59 11.40
CA ARG A 8 -12.42 7.39 11.52
C ARG A 8 -13.73 6.59 11.45
N ARG A 9 -13.74 5.35 10.96
CA ARG A 9 -14.95 4.52 10.85
C ARG A 9 -15.24 3.78 12.16
N LYS A 10 -16.54 3.52 12.38
CA LYS A 10 -17.02 2.66 13.48
C LYS A 10 -16.97 1.18 13.13
N THR A 11 -17.09 0.85 11.84
CA THR A 11 -17.11 -0.51 11.32
C THR A 11 -16.04 -0.68 10.23
N PRO A 12 -15.47 -1.89 10.08
CA PRO A 12 -14.59 -2.21 8.97
C PRO A 12 -15.27 -1.97 7.62
N SER A 13 -14.47 -1.65 6.60
CA SER A 13 -14.98 -1.52 5.24
C SER A 13 -15.03 -2.83 4.46
N ILE A 14 -14.37 -3.88 4.95
CA ILE A 14 -14.37 -5.20 4.31
C ILE A 14 -15.38 -6.10 5.03
N ALA A 15 -16.42 -6.51 4.32
CA ALA A 15 -17.45 -7.44 4.82
C ALA A 15 -17.01 -8.91 4.71
N ALA A 16 -16.38 -9.26 3.58
CA ALA A 16 -15.94 -10.62 3.29
C ALA A 16 -14.77 -10.65 2.29
N MET A 17 -14.16 -11.82 2.14
CA MET A 17 -13.26 -12.13 1.03
C MET A 17 -13.84 -13.25 0.18
N ILE A 18 -13.55 -13.22 -1.12
CA ILE A 18 -13.88 -14.31 -2.05
C ILE A 18 -12.56 -14.88 -2.55
N TYR A 19 -12.31 -16.14 -2.25
CA TYR A 19 -11.13 -16.89 -2.67
C TYR A 19 -11.58 -18.25 -3.23
N PRO A 20 -11.60 -18.43 -4.57
CA PRO A 20 -12.15 -19.62 -5.20
C PRO A 20 -11.38 -20.92 -4.92
N PHE A 21 -10.15 -20.81 -4.41
CA PHE A 21 -9.28 -21.96 -4.16
C PHE A 21 -9.39 -22.36 -2.68
N GLY A 22 -9.79 -23.60 -2.41
CA GLY A 22 -9.97 -24.10 -1.04
C GLY A 22 -11.42 -24.06 -0.57
N GLY A 23 -11.62 -24.27 0.73
CA GLY A 23 -12.96 -24.28 1.35
C GLY A 23 -13.29 -22.99 2.09
N HIS A 24 -14.53 -22.89 2.56
CA HIS A 24 -14.95 -21.82 3.46
C HIS A 24 -14.10 -21.83 4.72
N HIS A 25 -13.51 -20.69 5.02
CA HIS A 25 -12.71 -20.52 6.23
C HIS A 25 -12.84 -19.09 6.74
N ILE A 26 -12.28 -18.88 7.93
CA ILE A 26 -12.26 -17.58 8.58
C ILE A 26 -10.82 -17.12 8.64
N GLN A 27 -10.56 -15.92 8.13
CA GLN A 27 -9.26 -15.28 8.22
C GLN A 27 -9.23 -14.32 9.41
N LYS A 28 -8.19 -14.40 10.24
CA LYS A 28 -8.00 -13.48 11.35
C LYS A 28 -7.38 -12.17 10.85
N PHE A 29 -7.98 -11.06 11.29
CA PHE A 29 -7.50 -9.70 11.07
C PHE A 29 -7.45 -8.93 12.39
N TYR A 30 -6.89 -7.73 12.37
CA TYR A 30 -6.86 -6.85 13.52
C TYR A 30 -7.79 -5.65 13.32
N TRP A 31 -8.55 -5.34 14.38
CA TRP A 31 -9.24 -4.06 14.55
C TRP A 31 -8.67 -3.41 15.81
N ARG A 32 -7.72 -2.49 15.63
CA ARG A 32 -6.82 -2.01 16.70
C ARG A 32 -5.99 -3.16 17.28
N THR A 33 -6.17 -3.42 18.57
CA THR A 33 -5.53 -4.48 19.35
C THR A 33 -6.40 -5.73 19.48
N LYS A 34 -7.63 -5.70 18.94
CA LYS A 34 -8.55 -6.84 18.99
C LYS A 34 -8.47 -7.64 17.71
N GLU A 35 -8.42 -8.97 17.83
CA GLU A 35 -8.62 -9.86 16.70
C GLU A 35 -10.08 -9.77 16.22
N THR A 36 -10.27 -9.67 14.91
CA THR A 36 -11.56 -9.75 14.24
C THR A 36 -11.51 -10.86 13.19
N LEU A 37 -12.65 -11.50 12.97
CA LEU A 37 -12.78 -12.65 12.09
C LEU A 37 -13.46 -12.22 10.79
N LEU A 38 -12.82 -12.47 9.66
CA LEU A 38 -13.38 -12.16 8.35
C LEU A 38 -13.73 -13.46 7.61
N PRO A 39 -14.98 -13.65 7.17
CA PRO A 39 -15.37 -14.84 6.42
C PRO A 39 -14.76 -14.82 5.01
N VAL A 40 -14.27 -15.98 4.58
CA VAL A 40 -13.77 -16.22 3.23
C VAL A 40 -14.67 -17.22 2.52
N TYR A 41 -15.23 -16.80 1.39
CA TYR A 41 -16.14 -17.60 0.56
C TYR A 41 -15.45 -18.09 -0.70
N THR A 42 -15.94 -19.18 -1.26
CA THR A 42 -15.45 -19.77 -2.50
C THR A 42 -16.19 -19.26 -3.73
N SER A 43 -17.44 -18.77 -3.55
CA SER A 43 -18.29 -18.25 -4.62
C SER A 43 -18.70 -16.80 -4.37
N VAL A 44 -18.93 -16.05 -5.46
CA VAL A 44 -19.45 -14.67 -5.39
C VAL A 44 -20.90 -14.68 -4.88
N ASP A 45 -21.71 -15.62 -5.37
CA ASP A 45 -23.13 -15.77 -5.02
C ASP A 45 -23.35 -15.84 -3.51
N GLU A 46 -22.63 -16.74 -2.82
CA GLU A 46 -22.79 -16.92 -1.39
C GLU A 46 -22.32 -15.70 -0.58
N ALA A 47 -21.22 -15.07 -1.00
CA ALA A 47 -20.70 -13.86 -0.35
C ALA A 47 -21.69 -12.71 -0.47
N VAL A 48 -22.22 -12.46 -1.68
CA VAL A 48 -23.20 -11.40 -1.94
C VAL A 48 -24.50 -11.65 -1.16
N ALA A 49 -24.99 -12.90 -1.16
CA ALA A 49 -26.21 -13.27 -0.44
C ALA A 49 -26.09 -13.10 1.09
N LYS A 50 -24.91 -13.36 1.67
CA LYS A 50 -24.67 -13.23 3.12
C LYS A 50 -24.33 -11.81 3.58
N HIS A 51 -23.89 -10.94 2.67
CA HIS A 51 -23.46 -9.57 2.96
C HIS A 51 -24.23 -8.57 2.09
N PRO A 52 -25.56 -8.42 2.28
CA PRO A 52 -26.41 -7.56 1.45
C PRO A 52 -26.08 -6.05 1.56
N ASP A 53 -25.30 -5.66 2.56
CA ASP A 53 -24.82 -4.30 2.81
C ASP A 53 -23.55 -3.94 2.04
N ALA A 54 -22.90 -4.91 1.37
CA ALA A 54 -21.73 -4.68 0.55
C ALA A 54 -22.12 -4.24 -0.86
N ASP A 55 -21.68 -3.06 -1.28
CA ASP A 55 -21.94 -2.43 -2.59
C ASP A 55 -20.67 -2.21 -3.45
N VAL A 56 -19.49 -2.48 -2.89
CA VAL A 56 -18.18 -2.34 -3.54
C VAL A 56 -17.46 -3.68 -3.63
N MET A 57 -16.97 -4.03 -4.81
CA MET A 57 -16.12 -5.21 -5.04
C MET A 57 -14.70 -4.78 -5.44
N VAL A 58 -13.68 -5.22 -4.69
CA VAL A 58 -12.27 -5.00 -5.04
C VAL A 58 -11.72 -6.28 -5.67
N ASN A 59 -11.60 -6.29 -6.99
CA ASN A 59 -11.23 -7.46 -7.77
C ASN A 59 -9.70 -7.55 -7.94
N PHE A 60 -9.08 -8.45 -7.16
CA PHE A 60 -7.66 -8.81 -7.24
C PHE A 60 -7.38 -10.03 -8.15
N ALA A 61 -8.35 -10.45 -8.97
CA ALA A 61 -8.15 -11.56 -9.90
C ALA A 61 -6.99 -11.28 -10.87
N SER A 62 -6.27 -12.34 -11.23
CA SER A 62 -5.21 -12.24 -12.25
C SER A 62 -5.77 -11.86 -13.62
N SER A 63 -4.95 -11.34 -14.53
CA SER A 63 -5.37 -10.93 -15.89
C SER A 63 -6.05 -12.07 -16.65
N ARG A 64 -5.69 -13.32 -16.37
CA ARG A 64 -6.29 -14.54 -16.95
C ARG A 64 -7.71 -14.82 -16.45
N SER A 65 -8.03 -14.44 -15.22
CA SER A 65 -9.30 -14.76 -14.55
C SER A 65 -10.19 -13.52 -14.38
N LEU A 66 -9.70 -12.34 -14.74
CA LEU A 66 -10.42 -11.09 -14.58
C LEU A 66 -11.73 -11.09 -15.36
N TYR A 67 -11.71 -11.54 -16.61
CA TYR A 67 -12.88 -11.51 -17.48
C TYR A 67 -14.02 -12.34 -16.89
N SER A 68 -13.78 -13.61 -16.59
CA SER A 68 -14.79 -14.51 -16.02
C SER A 68 -15.26 -14.05 -14.64
N SER A 69 -14.35 -13.62 -13.76
CA SER A 69 -14.73 -13.13 -12.41
C SER A 69 -15.57 -11.86 -12.48
N THR A 70 -15.26 -10.93 -13.37
CA THR A 70 -16.04 -9.68 -13.54
C THR A 70 -17.44 -9.98 -14.08
N LEU A 71 -17.56 -10.90 -15.06
CA LEU A 71 -18.87 -11.35 -15.54
C LEU A 71 -19.72 -11.99 -14.44
N GLU A 72 -19.11 -12.76 -13.53
CA GLU A 72 -19.80 -13.33 -12.38
C GLU A 72 -20.29 -12.24 -11.43
N ILE A 73 -19.46 -11.25 -11.12
CA ILE A 73 -19.81 -10.10 -10.27
C ILE A 73 -20.95 -9.28 -10.88
N LEU A 74 -20.95 -9.07 -12.20
CA LEU A 74 -21.98 -8.27 -12.90
C LEU A 74 -23.39 -8.87 -12.82
N LYS A 75 -23.54 -10.18 -12.55
CA LYS A 75 -24.85 -10.80 -12.28
C LYS A 75 -25.53 -10.21 -11.05
N PHE A 76 -24.76 -9.60 -10.15
CA PHE A 76 -25.21 -9.00 -8.91
C PHE A 76 -25.19 -7.46 -8.95
N SER A 77 -25.31 -6.86 -10.12
CA SER A 77 -25.27 -5.39 -10.33
C SER A 77 -26.38 -4.59 -9.62
N SER A 78 -27.44 -5.27 -9.16
CA SER A 78 -28.46 -4.68 -8.28
C SER A 78 -27.90 -4.31 -6.90
N GLN A 79 -26.93 -5.08 -6.40
CA GLN A 79 -26.28 -4.88 -5.11
C GLN A 79 -24.89 -4.26 -5.27
N ILE A 80 -24.04 -4.83 -6.13
CA ILE A 80 -22.68 -4.34 -6.37
C ILE A 80 -22.73 -3.18 -7.35
N ARG A 81 -22.55 -1.96 -6.83
CA ARG A 81 -22.64 -0.70 -7.59
C ARG A 81 -21.29 -0.23 -8.12
N SER A 82 -20.19 -0.70 -7.53
CA SER A 82 -18.84 -0.35 -8.00
C SER A 82 -17.86 -1.52 -7.92
N ILE A 83 -16.95 -1.58 -8.89
CA ILE A 83 -15.90 -2.58 -8.98
C ILE A 83 -14.56 -1.89 -9.20
N ALA A 84 -13.58 -2.20 -8.37
CA ALA A 84 -12.19 -1.79 -8.60
C ALA A 84 -11.39 -2.95 -9.16
N ILE A 85 -10.84 -2.80 -10.37
CA ILE A 85 -10.05 -3.82 -11.06
C ILE A 85 -8.56 -3.50 -10.90
N ILE A 86 -7.87 -4.26 -10.06
CA ILE A 86 -6.49 -3.92 -9.67
C ILE A 86 -5.46 -4.35 -10.71
N VAL A 87 -5.71 -5.48 -11.37
CA VAL A 87 -4.71 -6.14 -12.22
C VAL A 87 -4.34 -5.33 -13.46
N GLU A 88 -3.07 -5.38 -13.83
CA GLU A 88 -2.51 -4.79 -15.04
C GLU A 88 -2.38 -5.84 -16.16
N GLY A 89 -2.34 -5.38 -17.41
CA GLY A 89 -2.13 -6.26 -18.56
C GLY A 89 -3.40 -7.00 -18.98
N VAL A 90 -4.55 -6.34 -18.86
CA VAL A 90 -5.82 -6.86 -19.39
C VAL A 90 -5.80 -6.73 -20.91
N PRO A 91 -6.04 -7.81 -21.67
CA PRO A 91 -6.14 -7.70 -23.13
C PRO A 91 -7.17 -6.64 -23.54
N GLU A 92 -6.80 -5.71 -24.41
CA GLU A 92 -7.65 -4.55 -24.78
C GLU A 92 -9.03 -4.96 -25.31
N ARG A 93 -9.12 -6.09 -26.00
CA ARG A 93 -10.40 -6.66 -26.43
C ARG A 93 -11.30 -6.99 -25.25
N HIS A 94 -10.78 -7.68 -24.23
CA HIS A 94 -11.54 -8.00 -23.03
C HIS A 94 -11.93 -6.75 -22.25
N ALA A 95 -11.04 -5.75 -22.15
CA ALA A 95 -11.35 -4.48 -21.52
C ALA A 95 -12.55 -3.79 -22.20
N ARG A 96 -12.59 -3.73 -23.53
CA ARG A 96 -13.70 -3.15 -24.30
C ARG A 96 -15.01 -3.93 -24.14
N GLU A 97 -14.96 -5.26 -24.17
CA GLU A 97 -16.14 -6.10 -23.96
C GLU A 97 -16.70 -5.92 -22.54
N LEU A 98 -15.84 -5.89 -21.52
CA LEU A 98 -16.25 -5.64 -20.14
C LEU A 98 -16.85 -4.24 -19.97
N LEU A 99 -16.24 -3.22 -20.56
CA LEU A 99 -16.74 -1.84 -20.54
C LEU A 99 -18.18 -1.74 -21.05
N TRP A 100 -18.50 -2.45 -22.13
CA TRP A 100 -19.84 -2.48 -22.70
C TRP A 100 -20.85 -3.11 -21.74
N LEU A 101 -20.52 -4.28 -21.17
CA LEU A 101 -21.37 -5.01 -20.24
C LEU A 101 -21.57 -4.26 -18.90
N VAL A 102 -20.51 -3.64 -18.40
CA VAL A 102 -20.53 -2.81 -17.18
C VAL A 102 -21.48 -1.62 -17.35
N LYS A 103 -21.42 -0.97 -18.52
CA LYS A 103 -22.30 0.16 -18.85
C LYS A 103 -23.76 -0.27 -18.93
N GLU A 104 -24.04 -1.42 -19.56
CA GLU A 104 -25.39 -2.00 -19.63
C GLU A 104 -25.92 -2.36 -18.23
N ALA A 105 -25.05 -2.89 -17.35
CA ALA A 105 -25.38 -3.23 -15.97
C ALA A 105 -25.48 -2.02 -15.03
N GLY A 106 -25.05 -0.83 -15.46
CA GLY A 106 -25.07 0.39 -14.65
C GLY A 106 -24.13 0.34 -13.43
N VAL A 107 -22.99 -0.34 -13.56
CA VAL A 107 -21.96 -0.50 -12.51
C VAL A 107 -20.79 0.46 -12.78
N LEU A 108 -20.21 1.05 -11.74
CA LEU A 108 -19.03 1.91 -11.86
C LEU A 108 -17.75 1.07 -11.81
N VAL A 109 -16.82 1.25 -12.76
CA VAL A 109 -15.54 0.52 -12.75
C VAL A 109 -14.35 1.47 -12.63
N ILE A 110 -13.52 1.24 -11.62
CA ILE A 110 -12.23 1.93 -11.46
C ILE A 110 -11.12 0.95 -11.85
N GLY A 111 -10.25 1.33 -12.79
CA GLY A 111 -9.25 0.42 -13.40
C GLY A 111 -9.65 -0.03 -14.81
N SER A 112 -9.00 -1.02 -15.41
CA SER A 112 -7.92 -1.88 -14.88
C SER A 112 -6.57 -1.18 -14.71
N ALA A 113 -5.54 -1.90 -14.25
CA ALA A 113 -4.20 -1.38 -13.98
C ALA A 113 -4.19 -0.19 -13.02
N THR A 114 -4.89 -0.33 -11.89
CA THR A 114 -5.03 0.74 -10.88
C THR A 114 -4.72 0.26 -9.47
N VAL A 115 -4.26 1.19 -8.63
CA VAL A 115 -4.24 1.01 -7.17
C VAL A 115 -5.61 1.23 -6.54
N GLY A 116 -6.56 1.78 -7.30
CA GLY A 116 -7.91 2.14 -6.90
C GLY A 116 -8.04 3.64 -6.59
N GLY A 117 -8.32 3.96 -5.35
CA GLY A 117 -8.54 5.32 -4.87
C GLY A 117 -8.72 5.39 -3.37
N ILE A 118 -8.69 6.61 -2.83
CA ILE A 118 -8.86 6.87 -1.41
C ILE A 118 -9.78 8.07 -1.21
N LYS A 119 -10.78 7.90 -0.35
CA LYS A 119 -11.60 8.97 0.20
C LYS A 119 -11.25 9.12 1.68
N PRO A 120 -10.32 10.03 2.03
CA PRO A 120 -9.84 10.23 3.39
C PRO A 120 -10.93 10.29 4.46
N GLY A 121 -10.80 9.47 5.50
CA GLY A 121 -11.78 9.32 6.57
C GLY A 121 -13.02 8.47 6.23
N CYS A 122 -13.19 8.03 4.97
CA CYS A 122 -14.36 7.26 4.53
C CYS A 122 -14.02 5.85 4.07
N PHE A 123 -13.21 5.70 3.01
CA PHE A 123 -12.90 4.41 2.40
C PHE A 123 -11.60 4.47 1.61
N ARG A 124 -10.87 3.35 1.55
CA ARG A 124 -9.73 3.20 0.64
C ARG A 124 -9.86 1.89 -0.11
N ILE A 125 -9.56 1.91 -1.41
CA ILE A 125 -9.54 0.71 -2.24
C ILE A 125 -8.18 0.04 -2.09
N GLY A 126 -8.17 -1.19 -1.55
CA GLY A 126 -6.98 -2.03 -1.46
C GLY A 126 -5.78 -1.35 -0.80
N ASN A 127 -4.75 -1.13 -1.62
CA ASN A 127 -3.44 -0.62 -1.22
C ASN A 127 -3.23 0.88 -1.48
N SER A 128 -4.27 1.60 -1.92
CA SER A 128 -4.21 3.05 -2.13
C SER A 128 -3.74 3.79 -0.88
N GLY A 129 -2.77 4.70 -1.04
CA GLY A 129 -2.16 5.45 0.07
C GLY A 129 -1.11 4.66 0.88
N GLY A 130 -0.89 3.37 0.59
CA GLY A 130 0.18 2.57 1.19
C GLY A 130 -0.01 2.22 2.68
N MET A 131 1.11 2.12 3.38
CA MET A 131 1.14 1.81 4.82
C MET A 131 0.60 2.97 5.67
N MET A 132 0.25 2.67 6.93
CA MET A 132 -0.35 3.66 7.83
C MET A 132 0.57 4.87 8.11
N ASP A 133 1.88 4.69 8.03
CA ASP A 133 2.86 5.78 8.14
C ASP A 133 2.67 6.82 7.06
N ASN A 134 2.44 6.40 5.81
CA ASN A 134 2.17 7.30 4.69
C ASN A 134 0.76 7.93 4.80
N ILE A 135 -0.25 7.14 5.18
CA ILE A 135 -1.61 7.65 5.45
C ILE A 135 -1.56 8.79 6.48
N THR A 136 -0.74 8.65 7.51
CA THR A 136 -0.59 9.65 8.57
C THR A 136 0.22 10.85 8.09
N ALA A 137 1.37 10.61 7.43
CA ALA A 137 2.24 11.66 6.91
C ALA A 137 1.53 12.56 5.89
N SER A 138 0.76 11.97 4.98
CA SER A 138 -0.03 12.70 3.98
C SER A 138 -1.42 13.14 4.50
N LYS A 139 -1.70 13.00 5.80
CA LYS A 139 -2.95 13.43 6.45
C LYS A 139 -4.23 12.82 5.86
N LEU A 140 -4.14 11.61 5.29
CA LEU A 140 -5.23 10.92 4.58
C LEU A 140 -6.26 10.29 5.52
N TYR A 141 -6.11 10.40 6.84
CA TYR A 141 -7.12 9.98 7.81
C TYR A 141 -8.29 10.98 7.95
N ARG A 142 -8.23 12.14 7.29
CA ARG A 142 -9.31 13.14 7.28
C ARG A 142 -9.46 13.76 5.88
N ALA A 143 -10.68 14.12 5.52
CA ALA A 143 -10.93 14.84 4.28
C ALA A 143 -10.33 16.26 4.32
N GLY A 144 -9.68 16.65 3.23
CA GLY A 144 -9.44 18.06 2.89
C GLY A 144 -10.49 18.54 1.88
N SER A 145 -10.09 19.42 0.96
CA SER A 145 -11.00 20.02 -0.03
C SER A 145 -10.56 19.81 -1.48
N VAL A 146 -9.49 19.04 -1.71
CA VAL A 146 -8.91 18.82 -3.04
C VAL A 146 -9.27 17.43 -3.58
N GLY A 147 -10.11 17.37 -4.60
CA GLY A 147 -10.37 16.13 -5.34
C GLY A 147 -9.38 15.98 -6.48
N TYR A 148 -8.81 14.80 -6.67
CA TYR A 148 -7.93 14.58 -7.82
C TYR A 148 -8.17 13.26 -8.53
N VAL A 149 -7.80 13.26 -9.81
CA VAL A 149 -7.83 12.08 -10.66
C VAL A 149 -6.49 11.93 -11.37
N SER A 150 -5.95 10.71 -11.37
CA SER A 150 -4.66 10.40 -12.00
C SER A 150 -4.72 9.09 -12.79
N LYS A 151 -3.84 8.94 -13.77
CA LYS A 151 -3.63 7.66 -14.47
C LYS A 151 -2.69 6.73 -13.69
N SER A 152 -1.64 7.30 -13.07
CA SER A 152 -0.57 6.56 -12.41
C SER A 152 -0.81 6.36 -10.91
N GLY A 153 -0.76 5.12 -10.46
CA GLY A 153 -0.87 4.77 -9.04
C GLY A 153 0.30 5.28 -8.18
N GLY A 154 1.53 5.22 -8.71
CA GLY A 154 2.71 5.73 -8.01
C GLY A 154 2.65 7.25 -7.82
N MET A 155 2.30 7.98 -8.88
CA MET A 155 2.16 9.44 -8.82
C MET A 155 1.00 9.88 -7.93
N SER A 156 -0.05 9.07 -7.79
CA SER A 156 -1.15 9.35 -6.87
C SER A 156 -0.67 9.43 -5.41
N ASN A 157 0.25 8.55 -4.97
CA ASN A 157 0.81 8.64 -3.63
C ASN A 157 1.68 9.90 -3.45
N GLU A 158 2.47 10.26 -4.47
CA GLU A 158 3.25 11.50 -4.43
C GLU A 158 2.34 12.73 -4.41
N LEU A 159 1.23 12.72 -5.15
CA LEU A 159 0.26 13.81 -5.17
C LEU A 159 -0.43 13.97 -3.80
N ASN A 160 -0.76 12.87 -3.12
CA ASN A 160 -1.24 12.93 -1.73
C ASN A 160 -0.22 13.62 -0.80
N ASN A 161 1.07 13.31 -0.96
CA ASN A 161 2.13 13.96 -0.20
C ASN A 161 2.19 15.47 -0.52
N ILE A 162 2.27 15.84 -1.80
CA ILE A 162 2.31 17.25 -2.24
C ILE A 162 1.10 18.05 -1.74
N LEU A 163 -0.11 17.50 -1.87
CA LEU A 163 -1.33 18.16 -1.44
C LEU A 163 -1.37 18.34 0.08
N SER A 164 -0.83 17.40 0.85
CA SER A 164 -0.77 17.51 2.31
C SER A 164 0.15 18.64 2.82
N LEU A 165 1.10 19.06 1.98
CA LEU A 165 2.08 20.12 2.24
C LEU A 165 1.63 21.49 1.70
N THR A 166 0.83 21.50 0.62
CA THR A 166 0.46 22.73 -0.12
C THR A 166 -0.97 23.19 0.12
N THR A 167 -1.85 22.32 0.64
CA THR A 167 -3.30 22.54 0.81
C THR A 167 -3.80 22.00 2.16
N ASN A 168 -5.11 22.01 2.42
CA ASN A 168 -5.69 21.32 3.59
C ASN A 168 -5.80 19.79 3.43
N GLY A 169 -5.43 19.23 2.26
CA GLY A 169 -5.35 17.81 1.99
C GLY A 169 -6.34 17.30 0.93
N THR A 170 -6.26 16.01 0.65
CA THR A 170 -7.10 15.32 -0.33
C THR A 170 -8.53 15.13 0.19
N TYR A 171 -9.54 15.46 -0.62
CA TYR A 171 -10.96 15.17 -0.37
C TYR A 171 -11.33 13.76 -0.86
N GLU A 172 -11.02 13.46 -2.12
CA GLU A 172 -11.18 12.16 -2.75
C GLU A 172 -10.14 12.03 -3.86
N SER A 173 -9.52 10.86 -3.99
CA SER A 173 -8.63 10.59 -5.10
C SER A 173 -8.89 9.27 -5.76
N ILE A 174 -8.91 9.30 -7.09
CA ILE A 174 -9.11 8.12 -7.93
C ILE A 174 -7.96 8.00 -8.91
N VAL A 175 -7.49 6.77 -9.07
CA VAL A 175 -6.57 6.38 -10.12
C VAL A 175 -7.35 5.60 -11.16
N ILE A 176 -7.54 6.17 -12.36
CA ILE A 176 -8.34 5.52 -13.41
C ILE A 176 -7.65 4.29 -13.99
N GLY A 177 -6.32 4.25 -13.90
CA GLY A 177 -5.47 3.14 -14.31
C GLY A 177 -4.74 3.36 -15.64
N GLY A 178 -3.68 2.59 -15.84
CA GLY A 178 -2.73 2.74 -16.95
C GLY A 178 -3.18 2.18 -18.30
N ASP A 179 -4.21 1.34 -18.32
CA ASP A 179 -4.67 0.66 -19.52
C ASP A 179 -5.32 1.64 -20.53
N ARG A 180 -5.30 1.28 -21.81
CA ARG A 180 -5.81 2.12 -22.91
C ARG A 180 -7.30 2.45 -22.77
N TYR A 181 -8.07 1.53 -22.21
CA TYR A 181 -9.52 1.63 -22.06
C TYR A 181 -9.92 1.49 -20.58
N PRO A 182 -9.78 2.55 -19.78
CA PRO A 182 -10.19 2.52 -18.38
C PRO A 182 -11.73 2.48 -18.25
N GLY A 183 -12.21 1.86 -17.17
CA GLY A 183 -13.61 1.73 -16.76
C GLY A 183 -14.36 3.06 -16.76
N LEU A 184 -13.79 4.01 -16.02
CA LEU A 184 -14.20 5.40 -15.93
C LEU A 184 -13.03 6.29 -16.32
N THR A 185 -13.35 7.42 -16.93
CA THR A 185 -12.37 8.36 -17.48
C THR A 185 -12.13 9.53 -16.51
N PHE A 186 -11.17 10.39 -16.85
CA PHE A 186 -10.92 11.61 -16.10
C PHE A 186 -12.19 12.47 -15.92
N ILE A 187 -12.96 12.65 -16.99
CA ILE A 187 -14.15 13.50 -16.98
C ILE A 187 -15.23 12.94 -16.07
N ASP A 188 -15.42 11.62 -16.04
CA ASP A 188 -16.41 10.99 -15.17
C ASP A 188 -16.16 11.32 -13.70
N HIS A 189 -14.89 11.29 -13.26
CA HIS A 189 -14.53 11.63 -11.90
C HIS A 189 -14.55 13.14 -11.63
N LEU A 190 -14.10 13.98 -12.59
CA LEU A 190 -14.17 15.44 -12.44
C LEU A 190 -15.61 15.94 -12.34
N LEU A 191 -16.54 15.37 -13.11
CA LEU A 191 -17.97 15.71 -13.02
C LEU A 191 -18.57 15.33 -11.65
N ARG A 192 -18.16 14.18 -11.08
CA ARG A 192 -18.57 13.81 -9.71
C ARG A 192 -18.01 14.78 -8.67
N TYR A 193 -16.77 15.22 -8.84
CA TYR A 193 -16.14 16.17 -7.93
C TYR A 193 -16.80 17.55 -8.02
N GLU A 194 -17.09 18.03 -9.23
CA GLU A 194 -17.81 19.30 -9.45
C GLU A 194 -19.21 19.29 -8.82
N ALA A 195 -19.89 18.13 -8.85
CA ALA A 195 -21.21 17.98 -8.25
C ALA A 195 -21.19 17.95 -6.69
N ASP A 196 -20.02 17.77 -6.07
CA ASP A 196 -19.88 17.67 -4.62
C ASP A 196 -19.39 18.99 -4.02
N PRO A 197 -20.21 19.72 -3.23
CA PRO A 197 -19.84 21.02 -2.69
C PRO A 197 -18.66 20.96 -1.70
N GLN A 198 -18.30 19.79 -1.19
CA GLN A 198 -17.13 19.63 -0.32
C GLN A 198 -15.81 19.55 -1.10
N CYS A 199 -15.88 19.25 -2.40
CA CYS A 199 -14.73 19.14 -3.29
C CYS A 199 -14.52 20.44 -4.07
N THR A 200 -13.85 21.41 -3.44
CA THR A 200 -13.76 22.78 -3.98
C THR A 200 -12.62 23.00 -4.98
N MET A 201 -11.59 22.16 -4.95
CA MET A 201 -10.45 22.26 -5.86
C MET A 201 -10.24 20.93 -6.57
N LEU A 202 -10.19 20.96 -7.90
CA LEU A 202 -10.04 19.77 -8.73
C LEU A 202 -8.64 19.74 -9.34
N VAL A 203 -7.98 18.59 -9.27
CA VAL A 203 -6.66 18.37 -9.87
C VAL A 203 -6.70 17.18 -10.81
N LEU A 204 -6.22 17.38 -12.04
CA LEU A 204 -6.06 16.31 -13.02
C LEU A 204 -4.57 16.10 -13.28
N LEU A 205 -4.10 14.86 -13.13
CA LEU A 205 -2.76 14.46 -13.50
C LEU A 205 -2.81 13.44 -14.64
N GLY A 206 -2.70 13.96 -15.87
CA GLY A 206 -2.63 13.17 -17.10
C GLY A 206 -1.23 12.70 -17.44
N GLU A 207 -1.10 12.00 -18.56
CA GLU A 207 0.17 11.59 -19.15
C GLU A 207 0.30 12.20 -20.55
N MET A 208 1.53 12.50 -20.94
CA MET A 208 1.90 13.07 -22.24
C MET A 208 3.15 12.36 -22.75
N PHE A 209 3.16 12.03 -24.05
CA PHE A 209 4.28 11.36 -24.71
C PHE A 209 4.55 12.07 -26.04
N ASP A 210 5.78 12.54 -26.22
CA ASP A 210 6.22 13.26 -27.43
C ASP A 210 6.77 12.31 -28.51
N LEU A 211 6.81 11.00 -28.25
CA LEU A 211 7.48 10.00 -29.07
C LEU A 211 6.62 8.75 -29.25
N GLU A 212 6.77 8.07 -30.38
CA GLU A 212 6.26 6.71 -30.66
C GLU A 212 7.02 5.63 -29.86
N VAL A 213 7.36 5.90 -28.60
CA VAL A 213 7.99 4.95 -27.69
C VAL A 213 6.96 4.57 -26.65
N GLN A 214 6.69 3.26 -26.50
CA GLN A 214 5.80 2.76 -25.47
C GLN A 214 6.46 2.90 -24.10
N PHE A 215 5.83 3.63 -23.18
CA PHE A 215 6.31 3.82 -21.81
C PHE A 215 5.45 3.08 -20.81
N GLY A 216 6.00 2.08 -20.10
CA GLY A 216 5.42 1.50 -18.88
C GLY A 216 3.95 1.05 -19.00
N HIS A 217 3.02 1.98 -18.78
CA HIS A 217 1.57 1.75 -18.90
C HIS A 217 1.15 1.39 -20.34
N ALA A 218 0.18 0.49 -20.48
CA ALA A 218 -0.23 0.00 -21.79
C ALA A 218 -0.77 1.10 -22.72
N GLY A 219 -1.48 2.10 -22.18
CA GLY A 219 -2.04 3.22 -22.97
C GLY A 219 -1.10 4.41 -23.15
N SER A 220 0.22 4.21 -23.05
CA SER A 220 1.21 5.29 -22.97
C SER A 220 2.12 5.29 -24.18
N MET A 221 1.47 5.50 -25.32
CA MET A 221 2.04 5.66 -26.65
C MET A 221 1.17 6.65 -27.40
N ALA A 222 1.77 7.58 -28.15
CA ALA A 222 1.01 8.52 -28.98
C ALA A 222 0.90 7.95 -30.40
N ASP A 223 -0.33 7.66 -30.83
CA ASP A 223 -0.65 7.08 -32.16
C ASP A 223 -1.00 8.16 -33.20
N SER A 224 -1.12 9.44 -32.80
CA SER A 224 -1.52 10.52 -33.70
C SER A 224 -0.92 11.88 -33.34
N GLU A 225 -0.89 12.80 -34.31
CA GLU A 225 -0.48 14.20 -34.11
C GLU A 225 -1.28 14.91 -33.01
N MET A 226 -2.54 14.49 -32.76
CA MET A 226 -3.38 15.04 -31.71
C MET A 226 -3.03 14.49 -30.31
N GLU A 227 -2.40 13.32 -30.25
CA GLU A 227 -1.90 12.69 -29.03
C GLU A 227 -0.47 13.12 -28.69
N THR A 228 0.34 13.50 -29.70
CA THR A 228 1.64 14.17 -29.53
C THR A 228 1.52 15.69 -29.39
N ALA A 229 0.37 16.28 -29.75
CA ALA A 229 0.11 17.70 -29.50
C ALA A 229 0.18 18.02 -28.01
N ASP A 230 0.79 19.16 -27.69
CA ASP A 230 0.98 19.65 -26.33
C ASP A 230 -0.35 19.95 -25.64
N ARG A 231 -0.94 18.91 -25.03
CA ARG A 231 -2.24 18.95 -24.33
C ARG A 231 -2.25 20.04 -23.27
N ASN A 232 -1.10 20.32 -22.66
CA ASN A 232 -0.97 21.37 -21.66
C ASN A 232 -1.25 22.76 -22.25
N LYS A 233 -0.84 23.05 -23.48
CA LYS A 233 -1.17 24.31 -24.17
C LYS A 233 -2.67 24.44 -24.41
N VAL A 234 -3.32 23.39 -24.92
CA VAL A 234 -4.76 23.41 -25.20
C VAL A 234 -5.56 23.62 -23.92
N ILE A 235 -5.25 22.86 -22.87
CA ILE A 235 -5.96 22.90 -21.60
C ILE A 235 -5.73 24.24 -20.87
N ARG A 236 -4.55 24.85 -21.01
CA ARG A 236 -4.25 26.20 -20.51
C ARG A 236 -5.10 27.28 -21.18
N VAL A 237 -5.33 27.19 -22.51
CA VAL A 237 -6.19 28.15 -23.24
C VAL A 237 -7.64 28.09 -22.77
N VAL A 238 -8.12 26.91 -22.35
CA VAL A 238 -9.49 26.70 -21.84
C VAL A 238 -9.65 27.21 -20.39
N GLY A 239 -8.57 27.65 -19.74
CA GLY A 239 -8.61 28.30 -18.42
C GLY A 239 -8.16 27.43 -17.25
N PHE A 240 -7.59 26.25 -17.51
CA PHE A 240 -6.95 25.47 -16.45
C PHE A 240 -5.66 26.14 -15.98
N VAL A 241 -5.37 25.98 -14.69
CA VAL A 241 -4.06 26.33 -14.13
C VAL A 241 -3.08 25.21 -14.47
N VAL A 242 -2.21 25.45 -15.45
CA VAL A 242 -1.24 24.45 -15.95
C VAL A 242 0.19 24.96 -15.72
N PRO A 243 0.99 24.36 -14.81
CA PRO A 243 2.38 24.75 -14.60
C PRO A 243 3.25 24.48 -15.84
N GLU A 244 4.37 25.20 -15.99
CA GLU A 244 5.26 24.97 -17.15
C GLU A 244 6.04 23.65 -17.04
N THR A 245 6.35 23.24 -15.81
CA THR A 245 6.99 21.95 -15.55
C THR A 245 6.40 21.28 -14.32
N PHE A 246 6.59 19.97 -14.20
CA PHE A 246 6.16 19.23 -13.02
C PHE A 246 6.76 19.77 -11.71
N LYS A 247 7.97 20.35 -11.75
CA LYS A 247 8.61 20.97 -10.56
C LYS A 247 7.83 22.17 -10.03
N GLU A 248 7.13 22.89 -10.90
CA GLU A 248 6.33 24.05 -10.53
C GLU A 248 4.93 23.68 -10.03
N LEU A 249 4.55 22.40 -10.09
CA LEU A 249 3.26 21.93 -9.63
C LEU A 249 2.98 22.31 -8.17
N LEU A 250 3.98 22.20 -7.29
CA LEU A 250 3.83 22.59 -5.87
C LEU A 250 3.44 24.07 -5.72
N ARG A 251 4.09 24.94 -6.49
CA ARG A 251 3.81 26.39 -6.48
C ARG A 251 2.39 26.66 -6.99
N ALA A 252 2.03 26.09 -8.14
CA ALA A 252 0.72 26.29 -8.75
C ALA A 252 -0.43 25.80 -7.84
N LEU A 253 -0.27 24.64 -7.20
CA LEU A 253 -1.25 24.11 -6.25
C LEU A 253 -1.42 25.01 -5.04
N LYS A 254 -0.30 25.44 -4.44
CA LYS A 254 -0.31 26.32 -3.27
C LYS A 254 -0.96 27.67 -3.57
N GLU A 255 -0.58 28.32 -4.67
CA GLU A 255 -1.15 29.61 -5.08
C GLU A 255 -2.65 29.51 -5.37
N THR A 256 -3.08 28.44 -6.05
CA THR A 256 -4.50 28.19 -6.33
C THR A 256 -5.30 28.00 -5.05
N TYR A 257 -4.78 27.17 -4.13
CA TYR A 257 -5.41 26.92 -2.84
C TYR A 257 -5.49 28.20 -1.99
N GLU A 258 -4.41 28.97 -1.87
CA GLU A 258 -4.41 30.24 -1.13
C GLU A 258 -5.40 31.26 -1.72
N ASN A 259 -5.53 31.29 -3.05
CA ASN A 259 -6.53 32.14 -3.72
C ASN A 259 -7.96 31.71 -3.39
N LEU A 260 -8.24 30.40 -3.30
CA LEU A 260 -9.55 29.88 -2.89
C LEU A 260 -9.86 30.17 -1.41
N VAL A 261 -8.84 30.09 -0.54
CA VAL A 261 -8.97 30.48 0.88
C VAL A 261 -9.25 31.99 1.00
N LYS A 262 -8.54 32.84 0.27
CA LYS A 262 -8.77 34.30 0.25
C LYS A 262 -10.17 34.69 -0.23
N LYS A 263 -10.72 33.93 -1.19
CA LYS A 263 -12.09 34.10 -1.68
C LYS A 263 -13.15 33.57 -0.70
N GLY A 264 -12.74 32.94 0.41
CA GLY A 264 -13.64 32.33 1.39
C GLY A 264 -14.32 31.05 0.90
N VAL A 265 -13.85 30.47 -0.21
CA VAL A 265 -14.38 29.21 -0.76
C VAL A 265 -13.93 28.04 0.10
N ILE A 266 -12.68 28.09 0.60
CA ILE A 266 -12.12 27.06 1.48
C ILE A 266 -11.89 27.66 2.86
N LEU A 267 -12.44 27.00 3.88
CA LEU A 267 -12.14 27.31 5.28
C LEU A 267 -10.85 26.58 5.71
N PRO A 268 -9.81 27.29 6.15
CA PRO A 268 -8.56 26.66 6.54
C PRO A 268 -8.74 25.85 7.83
N MET A 269 -8.25 24.61 7.83
CA MET A 269 -8.19 23.79 9.04
C MET A 269 -6.88 24.06 9.79
N ALA A 270 -7.00 24.46 11.05
CA ALA A 270 -5.86 24.58 11.96
C ALA A 270 -5.67 23.26 12.71
N GLU A 271 -4.59 22.52 12.41
CA GLU A 271 -4.13 21.42 13.25
C GLU A 271 -2.60 21.36 13.26
N MET A 272 -2.05 21.05 14.45
CA MET A 272 -0.64 20.87 14.69
C MET A 272 -0.24 19.41 14.43
N ASP A 273 0.76 19.22 13.59
CA ASP A 273 1.24 17.92 13.15
C ASP A 273 1.92 17.15 14.30
N TYR A 274 1.51 15.89 14.50
CA TYR A 274 2.05 15.00 15.55
C TYR A 274 3.54 14.71 15.35
N LYS A 275 4.01 14.58 14.11
CA LYS A 275 5.41 14.30 13.79
C LYS A 275 6.28 15.53 14.05
N TRP A 276 5.76 16.69 13.67
CA TRP A 276 6.34 18.00 13.97
C TRP A 276 6.40 18.26 15.48
N ALA A 277 5.37 17.85 16.24
CA ALA A 277 5.36 17.95 17.70
C ALA A 277 6.37 17.00 18.37
N GLN A 278 6.64 15.83 17.78
CA GLN A 278 7.65 14.89 18.26
C GLN A 278 9.08 15.38 17.92
N GLU A 279 9.31 15.90 16.72
CA GLU A 279 10.60 16.49 16.29
C GLU A 279 10.93 17.79 17.05
N LEU A 280 9.92 18.59 17.39
CA LEU A 280 10.05 19.78 18.25
C LEU A 280 10.16 19.44 19.75
N GLY A 281 10.05 18.16 20.14
CA GLY A 281 10.15 17.74 21.54
C GLY A 281 8.94 18.09 22.42
N LEU A 282 7.79 18.44 21.83
CA LEU A 282 6.55 18.77 22.54
C LEU A 282 5.83 17.52 23.09
N ILE A 283 6.11 16.33 22.54
CA ILE A 283 5.52 15.05 22.93
C ILE A 283 6.62 13.99 23.04
N ARG A 284 6.62 13.22 24.14
CA ARG A 284 7.56 12.10 24.36
C ARG A 284 6.82 10.76 24.38
N LYS A 285 7.21 9.85 23.49
CA LYS A 285 6.83 8.43 23.56
C LYS A 285 8.00 7.64 24.15
N LEU A 286 7.75 6.92 25.25
CA LEU A 286 8.74 6.06 25.87
C LEU A 286 9.00 4.83 24.99
N ALA A 287 10.26 4.46 24.81
CA ALA A 287 10.62 3.23 24.12
C ALA A 287 10.19 2.04 24.99
N ALA A 288 9.43 1.10 24.42
CA ALA A 288 8.97 -0.09 25.12
C ALA A 288 10.08 -1.15 25.27
N PHE A 289 11.11 -1.09 24.41
CA PHE A 289 12.22 -2.04 24.36
C PHE A 289 13.54 -1.32 24.13
N ILE A 290 14.63 -1.91 24.63
CA ILE A 290 16.00 -1.45 24.42
C ILE A 290 16.80 -2.65 23.93
N SER A 291 17.42 -2.54 22.75
CA SER A 291 18.40 -3.50 22.24
C SER A 291 19.77 -2.84 22.17
N SER A 292 20.83 -3.57 22.55
CA SER A 292 22.21 -3.07 22.55
C SER A 292 23.20 -3.96 21.81
N ILE A 293 22.74 -5.06 21.21
CA ILE A 293 23.61 -6.11 20.65
C ILE A 293 23.69 -6.05 19.12
N GLY A 294 22.65 -5.55 18.47
CA GLY A 294 22.61 -5.32 17.04
C GLY A 294 21.82 -4.06 16.68
N ASP A 295 22.16 -3.46 15.55
CA ASP A 295 21.37 -2.38 14.93
C ASP A 295 21.32 -2.58 13.42
N GLU A 296 20.12 -2.86 12.93
CA GLU A 296 19.80 -3.13 11.53
C GLU A 296 19.13 -1.93 10.82
N ARG A 297 18.91 -0.82 11.53
CA ARG A 297 18.17 0.35 11.00
C ARG A 297 19.00 1.22 10.07
N GLY A 298 20.32 1.14 10.19
CA GLY A 298 21.27 1.87 9.35
C GLY A 298 21.37 1.30 7.93
N GLN A 299 22.25 1.86 7.12
CA GLN A 299 22.57 1.31 5.80
C GLN A 299 23.27 -0.06 5.87
N GLU A 300 23.82 -0.41 7.03
CA GLU A 300 24.56 -1.63 7.24
C GLU A 300 24.28 -2.19 8.65
N LEU A 301 24.25 -3.53 8.75
CA LEU A 301 24.09 -4.24 10.01
C LEU A 301 25.28 -3.99 10.95
N LEU A 302 24.98 -3.66 12.20
CA LEU A 302 25.98 -3.52 13.26
C LEU A 302 25.85 -4.67 14.27
N TYR A 303 26.97 -5.29 14.65
CA TYR A 303 27.10 -6.16 15.82
C TYR A 303 27.89 -5.44 16.91
N ALA A 304 27.23 -5.07 18.01
CA ALA A 304 27.81 -4.24 19.08
C ALA A 304 28.60 -3.03 18.55
N LYS A 305 28.01 -2.31 17.57
CA LYS A 305 28.58 -1.15 16.85
C LYS A 305 29.70 -1.45 15.84
N MET A 306 30.10 -2.71 15.66
CA MET A 306 31.00 -3.11 14.57
C MET A 306 30.18 -3.41 13.32
N ARG A 307 30.55 -2.83 12.18
CA ARG A 307 29.87 -3.09 10.90
C ARG A 307 30.09 -4.51 10.46
N ILE A 308 29.08 -5.11 9.83
CA ILE A 308 29.19 -6.47 9.32
C ILE A 308 30.32 -6.62 8.29
N SER A 309 30.58 -5.61 7.46
CA SER A 309 31.75 -5.58 6.57
C SER A 309 33.07 -5.64 7.33
N ASP A 310 33.21 -4.88 8.42
CA ASP A 310 34.41 -4.87 9.26
C ASP A 310 34.59 -6.24 9.96
N VAL A 311 33.51 -6.93 10.34
CA VAL A 311 33.55 -8.29 10.91
C VAL A 311 34.23 -9.28 9.94
N PHE A 312 33.85 -9.26 8.66
CA PHE A 312 34.47 -10.11 7.64
C PHE A 312 35.87 -9.65 7.24
N LYS A 313 36.08 -8.33 7.11
CA LYS A 313 37.38 -7.74 6.74
C LYS A 313 38.48 -8.09 7.74
N GLU A 314 38.13 -8.14 9.02
CA GLU A 314 39.08 -8.38 10.10
C GLU A 314 39.14 -9.86 10.53
N ASP A 315 38.44 -10.75 9.81
CA ASP A 315 38.43 -12.21 9.98
C ASP A 315 38.30 -12.66 11.44
N ILE A 316 37.36 -12.05 12.17
CA ILE A 316 37.22 -12.28 13.61
C ILE A 316 36.60 -13.65 13.96
N GLY A 317 36.11 -14.38 12.95
CA GLY A 317 35.54 -15.72 13.09
C GLY A 317 34.22 -15.79 13.88
N LEU A 318 33.74 -17.01 14.11
CA LEU A 318 32.51 -17.27 14.87
C LEU A 318 32.66 -16.85 16.33
N GLY A 319 33.82 -17.14 16.94
CA GLY A 319 34.12 -16.73 18.31
C GLY A 319 34.14 -15.21 18.49
N GLY A 320 34.60 -14.47 17.47
CA GLY A 320 34.55 -13.01 17.44
C GLY A 320 33.12 -12.48 17.38
N VAL A 321 32.27 -13.05 16.51
CA VAL A 321 30.85 -12.67 16.43
C VAL A 321 30.12 -12.95 17.74
N VAL A 322 30.33 -14.13 18.34
CA VAL A 322 29.77 -14.47 19.67
C VAL A 322 30.22 -13.46 20.73
N SER A 323 31.50 -13.05 20.70
CA SER A 323 32.01 -12.03 21.64
C SER A 323 31.33 -10.67 21.49
N LEU A 324 31.03 -10.24 20.27
CA LEU A 324 30.31 -8.99 20.02
C LEU A 324 28.85 -9.09 20.46
N LEU A 325 28.14 -10.16 20.10
CA LEU A 325 26.72 -10.29 20.38
C LEU A 325 26.42 -10.56 21.86
N TRP A 326 27.20 -11.43 22.51
CA TRP A 326 26.92 -11.84 23.89
C TRP A 326 27.63 -10.95 24.91
N LEU A 327 28.87 -10.55 24.62
CA LEU A 327 29.71 -9.80 25.57
C LEU A 327 29.84 -8.33 25.21
N LYS A 328 29.44 -7.90 24.00
CA LYS A 328 29.58 -6.52 23.51
C LYS A 328 31.03 -6.02 23.50
N HIS A 329 31.98 -6.95 23.40
CA HIS A 329 33.40 -6.65 23.40
C HIS A 329 34.12 -7.47 22.35
N ARG A 330 35.12 -6.86 21.72
CA ARG A 330 36.05 -7.57 20.85
C ARG A 330 37.09 -8.27 21.70
N LEU A 331 36.94 -9.59 21.82
CA LEU A 331 37.90 -10.40 22.55
C LEU A 331 39.20 -10.61 21.76
N PRO A 332 40.34 -10.84 22.46
CA PRO A 332 41.59 -11.21 21.81
C PRO A 332 41.47 -12.55 21.09
N VAL A 333 42.30 -12.75 20.06
CA VAL A 333 42.24 -13.92 19.16
C VAL A 333 42.33 -15.26 19.91
N TRP A 334 43.10 -15.35 20.99
CA TRP A 334 43.18 -16.59 21.77
C TRP A 334 41.84 -16.93 22.44
N ALA A 335 41.08 -15.93 22.87
CA ALA A 335 39.80 -16.10 23.55
C ALA A 335 38.69 -16.42 22.54
N THR A 336 38.70 -15.82 21.35
CA THR A 336 37.77 -16.19 20.28
C THR A 336 37.99 -17.62 19.81
N LYS A 337 39.26 -18.03 19.63
CA LYS A 337 39.62 -19.43 19.33
C LYS A 337 39.23 -20.40 20.45
N PHE A 338 39.37 -19.97 21.71
CA PHE A 338 38.91 -20.78 22.84
C PHE A 338 37.39 -21.00 22.80
N ILE A 339 36.60 -19.96 22.51
CA ILE A 339 35.14 -20.08 22.34
C ILE A 339 34.83 -21.09 21.22
N GLU A 340 35.49 -20.98 20.07
CA GLU A 340 35.31 -21.92 18.95
C GLU A 340 35.69 -23.35 19.32
N MET A 341 36.78 -23.54 20.07
CA MET A 341 37.19 -24.84 20.58
C MET A 341 36.16 -25.45 21.53
N VAL A 342 35.60 -24.66 22.44
CA VAL A 342 34.53 -25.11 23.34
C VAL A 342 33.29 -25.52 22.54
N LEU A 343 32.89 -24.74 21.53
CA LEU A 343 31.78 -25.10 20.64
C LEU A 343 32.05 -26.43 19.92
N MET A 344 33.25 -26.62 19.36
CA MET A 344 33.63 -27.88 18.71
C MET A 344 33.58 -29.07 19.68
N LEU A 345 34.15 -28.94 20.86
CA LEU A 345 34.17 -30.01 21.87
C LEU A 345 32.77 -30.37 22.40
N THR A 346 31.87 -29.40 22.46
CA THR A 346 30.50 -29.57 23.00
C THR A 346 29.46 -29.89 21.93
N THR A 347 29.86 -29.98 20.66
CA THR A 347 28.94 -30.21 19.53
C THR A 347 28.03 -31.42 19.73
N ASN A 348 28.56 -32.53 20.25
CA ASN A 348 27.78 -33.72 20.56
C ASN A 348 28.51 -34.64 21.53
N HIS A 349 27.76 -35.32 22.40
CA HIS A 349 28.28 -36.36 23.29
C HIS A 349 27.37 -37.59 23.27
N ASN A 350 27.17 -38.14 22.06
CA ASN A 350 26.34 -39.30 21.73
C ASN A 350 24.83 -39.14 22.01
N SER A 351 24.04 -40.14 21.60
CA SER A 351 22.58 -40.12 21.66
C SER A 351 21.98 -40.49 23.03
N ALA A 352 22.80 -40.94 23.98
CA ALA A 352 22.31 -41.42 25.28
C ALA A 352 22.10 -40.29 26.29
N VAL A 353 22.59 -39.08 26.00
CA VAL A 353 22.36 -37.90 26.85
C VAL A 353 20.92 -37.39 26.69
N SER A 354 20.36 -36.84 27.77
CA SER A 354 18.94 -36.47 27.85
C SER A 354 18.46 -35.60 26.69
N GLY A 355 19.21 -34.53 26.36
CA GLY A 355 18.82 -33.61 25.28
C GLY A 355 18.80 -34.31 23.92
N ALA A 356 19.84 -35.08 23.60
CA ALA A 356 19.92 -35.83 22.34
C ALA A 356 18.81 -36.88 22.23
N MET A 357 18.52 -37.61 23.30
CA MET A 357 17.43 -38.60 23.33
C MET A 357 16.07 -37.93 23.10
N ASN A 358 15.80 -36.79 23.74
CA ASN A 358 14.55 -36.04 23.55
C ASN A 358 14.41 -35.52 22.12
N THR A 359 15.48 -34.96 21.53
CA THR A 359 15.49 -34.54 20.13
C THR A 359 15.20 -35.70 19.17
N ILE A 360 15.81 -36.87 19.42
CA ILE A 360 15.60 -38.07 18.61
C ILE A 360 14.15 -38.54 18.73
N VAL A 361 13.60 -38.62 19.94
CA VAL A 361 12.20 -39.01 20.16
C VAL A 361 11.25 -38.04 19.46
N ALA A 362 11.45 -36.73 19.62
CA ALA A 362 10.64 -35.72 18.96
C ALA A 362 10.68 -35.86 17.43
N SER A 363 11.88 -36.06 16.86
CA SER A 363 12.04 -36.27 15.43
C SER A 363 11.37 -37.58 14.96
N CYS A 364 11.50 -38.67 15.72
CA CYS A 364 10.83 -39.95 15.44
C CYS A 364 9.29 -39.85 15.50
N THR A 365 8.74 -38.89 16.26
CA THR A 365 7.30 -38.59 16.25
C THR A 365 6.85 -37.71 15.07
N GLY A 366 7.75 -37.37 14.15
CA GLY A 366 7.44 -36.59 12.95
C GLY A 366 7.44 -35.08 13.16
N GLN A 367 8.01 -34.57 14.25
CA GLN A 367 8.17 -33.14 14.47
C GLN A 367 9.24 -32.54 13.53
N ASP A 368 9.10 -31.27 13.18
CA ASP A 368 10.09 -30.56 12.37
C ASP A 368 11.41 -30.32 13.14
N LEU A 369 12.42 -29.81 12.44
CA LEU A 369 13.76 -29.59 12.96
C LEU A 369 13.79 -28.62 14.16
N ILE A 370 13.02 -27.53 14.10
CA ILE A 370 13.03 -26.49 15.14
C ILE A 370 12.37 -27.02 16.40
N LEU A 371 11.22 -27.67 16.25
CA LEU A 371 10.53 -28.30 17.38
C LEU A 371 11.40 -29.42 17.97
N SER A 372 11.93 -30.32 17.15
CA SER A 372 12.79 -31.41 17.63
C SER A 372 14.01 -30.89 18.41
N LEU A 373 14.66 -29.83 17.93
CA LEU A 373 15.78 -29.20 18.63
C LEU A 373 15.35 -28.56 19.96
N ALA A 374 14.26 -27.79 19.96
CA ALA A 374 13.75 -27.11 21.16
C ALA A 374 13.27 -28.08 22.25
N TRP A 375 12.87 -29.30 21.89
CA TRP A 375 12.54 -30.36 22.85
C TRP A 375 13.77 -30.95 23.54
N GLY A 376 14.95 -30.85 22.93
CA GLY A 376 16.22 -31.34 23.49
C GLY A 376 17.11 -30.27 24.13
N CYS A 377 16.94 -29.00 23.76
CA CYS A 377 17.58 -27.84 24.39
C CYS A 377 16.83 -27.44 25.67
#